data_AF-A0A0G1RAN8-F1
#
_entry.id   AF-A0A0G1RAN8-F1
#
_cell.length_a   1.000
_cell.length_b   1.000
_cell.length_c   1.000
_cell.angle_alpha   90.00
_cell.angle_beta   90.00
_cell.angle_gamma   90.00
#
_symmetry.space_group_name_H-M   'P 1'
#
loop_
_entity.id
_entity.type
_entity.pdbx_description
1 polymer ?
#
loop_
_entity_poly.entity_id
_entity_poly.type
_entity_poly.pdbx_seq_one_letter_code
_entity_poly.pdbx_strand_id
1 'polypeptide(L)'
;MKKSDQTVLLFKTPIFSRPKSQLLKWLQHSVYRTQSPQVLFTPNPEQLVLARKNPHFQRLLQQADVLIPDGIGLVWASRWLKLFGRGEAISERIAGIDLAVDLLEWAKKERWRVLLLGGKGYHQAGGRRVELIANGNSTGKLRLQWLMGYENVSRPTKSEETMVVATLTKLKPQLVLVAFGAPQQERWVIEHFNLLKKSRAKIVMVVGGSFDTLFGKLKRAPWWLRGLGLEWLYRLVQEPARWRRQLALLKFIGLTLREPLRK
;
A
#
# COMPACT_ATOMS: atom_id res chain seq x y z
N MET A 1 -18.39 -6.59 10.63
CA MET A 1 -17.16 -7.32 11.00
C MET A 1 -16.32 -6.39 11.86
N LYS A 2 -16.00 -6.80 13.10
CA LYS A 2 -15.15 -5.99 13.98
C LYS A 2 -13.70 -6.08 13.45
N LYS A 3 -12.98 -4.93 13.41
CA LYS A 3 -11.57 -4.87 12.96
C LYS A 3 -10.67 -5.87 13.71
N SER A 4 -10.99 -6.24 14.96
CA SER A 4 -10.21 -7.15 15.80
C SER A 4 -10.04 -8.54 15.19
N ASP A 5 -11.11 -9.12 14.65
CA ASP A 5 -11.14 -10.56 14.31
C ASP A 5 -10.43 -10.87 12.98
N GLN A 6 -9.92 -9.83 12.32
CA GLN A 6 -9.25 -9.91 11.03
C GLN A 6 -7.81 -9.41 11.05
N THR A 7 -7.28 -9.09 12.24
CA THR A 7 -5.94 -8.54 12.38
C THR A 7 -5.11 -9.33 13.38
N VAL A 8 -3.79 -9.28 13.21
CA VAL A 8 -2.80 -9.66 14.21
C VAL A 8 -2.07 -8.40 14.67
N LEU A 9 -1.80 -8.29 15.97
CA LEU A 9 -1.00 -7.21 16.50
C LEU A 9 0.50 -7.53 16.34
N LEU A 10 1.17 -6.81 15.45
CA LEU A 10 2.63 -6.80 15.36
C LEU A 10 3.15 -5.46 15.89
N PHE A 11 3.86 -5.48 17.02
CA PHE A 11 4.43 -4.28 17.65
C PHE A 11 3.40 -3.14 17.84
N LYS A 12 2.22 -3.45 18.41
CA LYS A 12 1.07 -2.53 18.57
C LYS A 12 0.42 -2.03 17.26
N THR A 13 0.74 -2.68 16.14
CA THR A 13 0.20 -2.36 14.82
C THR A 13 -0.77 -3.47 14.38
N PRO A 14 -2.06 -3.19 14.17
CA PRO A 14 -3.04 -4.20 13.77
C PRO A 14 -2.93 -4.49 12.27
N ILE A 15 -2.17 -5.53 11.92
CA ILE A 15 -1.94 -5.97 10.54
C ILE A 15 -3.02 -6.95 10.11
N PHE A 16 -3.59 -6.77 8.93
CA PHE A 16 -4.58 -7.68 8.36
C PHE A 16 -4.01 -9.11 8.23
N SER A 17 -4.75 -10.10 8.72
CA SER A 17 -4.28 -11.49 8.83
C SER A 17 -5.03 -12.49 7.96
N ARG A 18 -6.13 -12.07 7.31
CA ARG A 18 -6.97 -12.96 6.49
C ARG A 18 -6.52 -13.02 5.03
N PRO A 19 -7.03 -13.99 4.22
CA PRO A 19 -6.67 -14.09 2.81
C PRO A 19 -7.07 -12.84 2.01
N LYS A 20 -6.34 -12.56 0.92
CA LYS A 20 -6.61 -11.47 -0.03
C LYS A 20 -8.03 -11.53 -0.57
N SER A 21 -8.56 -12.74 -0.79
CA SER A 21 -9.94 -12.94 -1.24
C SER A 21 -10.96 -12.40 -0.23
N GLN A 22 -10.71 -12.51 1.07
CA GLN A 22 -11.58 -11.93 2.10
C GLN A 22 -11.47 -10.41 2.16
N LEU A 23 -10.27 -9.87 1.95
CA LEU A 23 -10.08 -8.42 1.84
C LEU A 23 -10.88 -7.84 0.68
N LEU A 24 -10.79 -8.44 -0.51
CA LEU A 24 -11.51 -7.99 -1.70
C LEU A 24 -13.04 -8.08 -1.49
N LYS A 25 -13.53 -9.18 -0.92
CA LYS A 25 -14.96 -9.31 -0.55
C LYS A 25 -15.40 -8.23 0.43
N TRP A 26 -14.59 -7.97 1.45
CA TRP A 26 -14.90 -6.92 2.43
C TRP A 26 -14.91 -5.53 1.79
N LEU A 27 -13.95 -5.22 0.91
CA LEU A 27 -13.91 -3.97 0.16
C LEU A 27 -15.15 -3.80 -0.73
N GLN A 28 -15.54 -4.85 -1.46
CA GLN A 28 -16.75 -4.85 -2.28
C GLN A 28 -18.00 -4.52 -1.47
N HIS A 29 -18.08 -4.93 -0.20
CA HIS A 29 -19.22 -4.59 0.65
C HIS A 29 -19.09 -3.20 1.29
N SER A 30 -17.89 -2.79 1.71
CA SER A 30 -17.68 -1.55 2.47
C SER A 30 -17.85 -0.31 1.60
N VAL A 31 -17.37 -0.32 0.35
CA VAL A 31 -17.42 0.85 -0.55
C VAL A 31 -18.84 1.28 -0.95
N TYR A 32 -19.83 0.40 -0.82
CA TYR A 32 -21.24 0.73 -1.09
C TYR A 32 -22.04 1.04 0.17
N ARG A 33 -21.53 0.69 1.36
CA ARG A 33 -22.17 0.98 2.65
C ARG A 33 -21.71 2.29 3.27
N THR A 34 -20.51 2.77 2.94
CA THR A 34 -19.92 3.97 3.54
C THR A 34 -19.81 5.11 2.55
N GLN A 35 -20.09 6.34 3.00
CA GLN A 35 -19.80 7.56 2.23
C GLN A 35 -18.35 8.07 2.38
N SER A 36 -17.53 7.38 3.18
CA SER A 36 -16.11 7.69 3.36
C SER A 36 -15.25 6.70 2.57
N PRO A 37 -14.07 7.13 2.06
CA PRO A 37 -13.13 6.23 1.40
C PRO A 37 -12.57 5.21 2.38
N GLN A 38 -12.36 3.99 1.90
CA GLN A 38 -11.61 2.95 2.59
C GLN A 38 -10.11 3.19 2.39
N VAL A 39 -9.38 3.42 3.48
CA VAL A 39 -7.95 3.72 3.47
C VAL A 39 -7.13 2.46 3.69
N LEU A 40 -6.29 2.13 2.71
CA LEU A 40 -5.43 0.96 2.70
C LEU A 40 -3.96 1.38 2.75
N PHE A 41 -3.26 1.02 3.83
CA PHE A 41 -1.81 1.13 3.87
C PHE A 41 -1.13 -0.22 3.71
N THR A 42 0.05 -0.23 3.12
CA THR A 42 0.84 -1.44 2.84
C THR A 42 2.13 -1.45 3.66
N PRO A 43 2.04 -1.55 5.00
CA PRO A 43 3.24 -1.58 5.80
C PRO A 43 4.10 -2.80 5.47
N ASN A 44 5.40 -2.57 5.55
CA ASN A 44 6.42 -3.59 5.43
C ASN A 44 7.27 -3.63 6.71
N PRO A 45 8.21 -4.58 6.87
CA PRO A 45 9.05 -4.66 8.06
C PRO A 45 9.82 -3.36 8.39
N GLU A 46 10.32 -2.64 7.37
CA GLU A 46 11.01 -1.36 7.54
C GLU A 46 10.08 -0.31 8.17
N GLN A 47 8.83 -0.23 7.71
CA GLN A 47 7.83 0.68 8.26
C GLN A 47 7.45 0.36 9.71
N LEU A 48 7.36 -0.91 10.10
CA LEU A 48 7.07 -1.29 11.50
C LEU A 48 8.24 -0.92 12.43
N VAL A 49 9.48 -1.05 11.96
CA VAL A 49 10.66 -0.56 12.70
C VAL A 49 10.62 0.96 12.85
N LEU A 50 10.24 1.67 11.78
CA LEU A 50 10.08 3.13 11.83
C LEU A 50 8.98 3.54 12.81
N ALA A 51 7.82 2.89 12.75
CA ALA A 51 6.67 3.20 13.60
C ALA A 51 6.97 2.98 15.10
N ARG A 52 7.76 1.96 15.44
CA ARG A 52 8.23 1.74 16.82
C ARG A 52 9.12 2.87 17.34
N LYS A 53 9.86 3.56 16.46
CA LYS A 53 10.72 4.70 16.82
C LYS A 53 10.03 6.05 16.68
N ASN A 54 8.92 6.09 15.96
CA ASN A 54 8.19 7.31 15.63
C ASN A 54 6.71 7.15 16.01
N PRO A 55 6.32 7.58 17.23
CA PRO A 55 4.94 7.49 17.69
C PRO A 55 3.93 8.22 16.79
N HIS A 56 4.36 9.28 16.10
CA HIS A 56 3.51 9.98 15.13
C HIS A 56 3.20 9.08 13.93
N PHE A 57 4.21 8.40 13.37
CA PHE A 57 4.00 7.46 12.26
C PHE A 57 3.17 6.24 12.68
N GLN A 58 3.36 5.73 13.91
CA GLN A 58 2.48 4.69 14.47
C GLN A 58 1.01 5.12 14.48
N ARG A 59 0.73 6.35 14.92
CA ARG A 59 -0.63 6.90 14.93
C ARG A 59 -1.19 7.09 13.53
N LEU A 60 -0.38 7.46 12.54
CA LEU A 60 -0.80 7.53 11.15
C LEU A 60 -1.23 6.15 10.63
N LEU A 61 -0.42 5.10 10.86
CA LEU A 61 -0.76 3.75 10.45
C LEU A 61 -2.08 3.27 11.07
N GLN A 62 -2.31 3.55 12.35
CA GLN A 62 -3.54 3.14 13.05
C GLN A 62 -4.82 3.85 12.57
N GLN A 63 -4.70 4.95 11.80
CA GLN A 63 -5.85 5.63 11.20
C GLN A 63 -6.34 4.99 9.91
N ALA A 64 -5.58 4.07 9.31
CA ALA A 64 -6.04 3.33 8.15
C ALA A 64 -7.19 2.37 8.49
N ASP A 65 -8.02 2.06 7.48
CA ASP A 65 -9.04 1.03 7.60
C ASP A 65 -8.41 -0.35 7.61
N VAL A 66 -7.41 -0.57 6.75
CA VAL A 66 -6.68 -1.84 6.67
C VAL A 66 -5.18 -1.60 6.50
N LEU A 67 -4.40 -2.32 7.30
CA LEU A 67 -2.95 -2.44 7.16
C LEU A 67 -2.60 -3.76 6.50
N ILE A 68 -2.27 -3.71 5.21
CA ILE A 68 -1.97 -4.85 4.35
C ILE A 68 -0.57 -5.40 4.67
N PRO A 69 -0.40 -6.72 4.85
CA PRO A 69 0.90 -7.32 5.13
C PRO A 69 1.79 -7.37 3.87
N ASP A 70 2.36 -6.23 3.49
CA ASP A 70 3.22 -6.08 2.31
C ASP A 70 4.68 -6.40 2.65
N GLY A 71 4.96 -7.69 2.84
CA GLY A 71 6.32 -8.19 3.04
C GLY A 71 6.36 -9.53 3.75
N ILE A 72 7.25 -10.42 3.28
CA ILE A 72 7.36 -11.76 3.86
C ILE A 72 7.78 -11.73 5.34
N GLY A 73 8.53 -10.71 5.75
CA GLY A 73 8.94 -10.52 7.14
C GLY A 73 7.77 -10.37 8.11
N LEU A 74 6.65 -9.76 7.68
CA LEU A 74 5.46 -9.64 8.52
C LEU A 74 4.79 -10.99 8.73
N VAL A 75 4.67 -11.78 7.66
CA VAL A 75 4.14 -13.15 7.71
C VAL A 75 5.02 -14.01 8.62
N TRP A 76 6.33 -13.98 8.43
CA TRP A 76 7.29 -14.69 9.28
C TRP A 76 7.15 -14.28 10.76
N ALA A 77 7.10 -12.98 11.05
CA ALA A 77 6.96 -12.50 12.42
C ALA A 77 5.67 -12.96 13.07
N SER A 78 4.55 -12.92 12.36
CA SER A 78 3.27 -13.42 12.90
C SER A 78 3.30 -14.93 13.19
N ARG A 79 3.97 -15.73 12.36
CA ARG A 79 4.13 -17.17 12.58
C ARG A 79 5.03 -17.44 13.77
N TRP A 80 6.14 -16.71 13.89
CA TRP A 80 7.02 -16.78 15.05
C TRP A 80 6.25 -16.49 16.34
N LEU A 81 5.51 -15.39 16.40
CA LEU A 81 4.72 -15.02 17.57
C LEU A 81 3.63 -16.04 17.91
N LYS A 82 2.98 -16.62 16.90
CA LYS A 82 2.00 -17.70 17.08
C LYS A 82 2.61 -18.93 17.79
N LEU A 83 3.86 -19.29 17.50
CA LEU A 83 4.54 -20.41 18.19
C LEU A 83 4.68 -20.17 19.70
N PHE A 84 4.71 -18.92 20.14
CA PHE A 84 4.76 -18.53 21.55
C PHE A 84 3.37 -18.10 22.09
N GLY A 85 2.28 -18.52 21.44
CA GLY A 85 0.91 -18.23 21.88
C GLY A 85 0.49 -16.77 21.73
N ARG A 86 1.24 -15.95 20.98
CA ARG A 86 0.96 -14.52 20.80
C ARG A 86 0.16 -14.26 19.53
N GLY A 87 -1.16 -14.49 19.63
CA GLY A 87 -2.12 -14.19 18.58
C GLY A 87 -2.06 -15.14 17.38
N GLU A 88 -2.80 -14.78 16.32
CA GLU A 88 -2.91 -15.57 15.10
C GLU A 88 -1.80 -15.25 14.08
N ALA A 89 -1.57 -16.19 13.17
CA ALA A 89 -0.65 -15.96 12.06
C ALA A 89 -1.36 -15.26 10.90
N ILE A 90 -0.61 -14.41 10.18
CA ILE A 90 -1.04 -13.88 8.89
C ILE A 90 -1.11 -15.05 7.90
N SER A 91 -2.27 -15.24 7.30
CA SER A 91 -2.55 -16.32 6.36
C SER A 91 -1.64 -16.26 5.12
N GLU A 92 -1.55 -15.11 4.47
CA GLU A 92 -0.72 -14.92 3.28
C GLU A 92 -0.10 -13.51 3.21
N ARG A 93 1.01 -13.41 2.46
CA ARG A 93 1.58 -12.11 2.08
C ARG A 93 0.70 -11.50 0.98
N ILE A 94 0.19 -10.30 1.22
CA ILE A 94 -0.54 -9.55 0.20
C ILE A 94 0.40 -8.48 -0.36
N ALA A 95 0.99 -8.74 -1.53
CA ALA A 95 1.86 -7.76 -2.17
C ALA A 95 1.04 -6.54 -2.61
N GLY A 96 1.50 -5.33 -2.26
CA GLY A 96 0.78 -4.10 -2.59
C GLY A 96 0.52 -3.93 -4.09
N ILE A 97 1.46 -4.36 -4.94
CA ILE A 97 1.28 -4.32 -6.39
C ILE A 97 0.18 -5.26 -6.89
N ASP A 98 0.06 -6.47 -6.33
CA ASP A 98 -0.96 -7.43 -6.79
C ASP A 98 -2.34 -6.95 -6.39
N LEU A 99 -2.49 -6.44 -5.16
CA LEU A 99 -3.75 -5.85 -4.71
C LEU A 99 -4.13 -4.63 -5.57
N ALA A 100 -3.17 -3.78 -5.92
CA ALA A 100 -3.45 -2.65 -6.79
C ALA A 100 -3.89 -3.07 -8.20
N VAL A 101 -3.34 -4.15 -8.76
CA VAL A 101 -3.82 -4.73 -10.02
C VAL A 101 -5.26 -5.21 -9.89
N ASP A 102 -5.59 -5.95 -8.82
CA ASP A 102 -6.97 -6.40 -8.56
C ASP A 102 -7.94 -5.21 -8.47
N LEU A 103 -7.52 -4.11 -7.81
CA LEU A 103 -8.31 -2.89 -7.69
C LEU A 103 -8.47 -2.14 -9.03
N LEU A 104 -7.45 -2.15 -9.89
CA LEU A 104 -7.53 -1.56 -11.22
C LEU A 104 -8.47 -2.35 -12.14
N GLU A 105 -8.43 -3.69 -12.08
CA GLU A 105 -9.37 -4.55 -12.79
C GLU A 105 -10.81 -4.32 -12.31
N TRP A 106 -11.01 -4.19 -11.00
CA TRP A 106 -12.32 -3.87 -10.45
C TRP A 106 -12.79 -2.47 -10.88
N ALA A 107 -11.92 -1.46 -10.80
CA ALA A 107 -12.21 -0.10 -11.27
C ALA A 107 -12.59 -0.08 -12.76
N LYS A 108 -11.95 -0.90 -13.59
CA LYS A 108 -12.31 -1.07 -15.01
C LYS A 108 -13.72 -1.62 -15.17
N LYS A 109 -14.07 -2.71 -14.47
CA LYS A 109 -15.41 -3.33 -14.50
C LYS A 109 -16.50 -2.33 -14.10
N GLU A 110 -16.23 -1.55 -13.06
CA GLU A 110 -17.17 -0.55 -12.52
C GLU A 110 -17.13 0.80 -13.25
N ARG A 111 -16.30 0.94 -14.29
CA ARG A 111 -16.06 2.19 -15.03
C ARG A 111 -15.65 3.37 -14.13
N TRP A 112 -14.94 3.07 -13.05
CA TRP A 112 -14.41 4.06 -12.12
C TRP A 112 -13.32 4.90 -12.77
N ARG A 113 -13.25 6.16 -12.32
CA ARG A 113 -12.11 7.04 -12.59
C ARG A 113 -11.04 6.74 -11.56
N VAL A 114 -9.83 6.52 -12.04
CA VAL A 114 -8.66 6.19 -11.25
C VAL A 114 -7.71 7.37 -11.29
N LEU A 115 -7.24 7.81 -10.13
CA LEU A 115 -6.13 8.74 -10.01
C LEU A 115 -4.91 7.99 -9.47
N LEU A 116 -3.82 8.01 -10.23
CA LEU A 116 -2.50 7.71 -9.70
C LEU A 116 -1.80 9.02 -9.35
N LEU A 117 -1.51 9.20 -8.08
CA LEU A 117 -0.87 10.38 -7.55
C LEU A 117 0.54 10.04 -7.05
N GLY A 118 1.56 10.71 -7.55
CA GLY A 118 2.96 10.42 -7.23
C GLY A 118 3.71 9.67 -8.33
N GLY A 119 4.97 9.35 -8.05
CA GLY A 119 5.88 8.62 -8.93
C GLY A 119 6.47 9.48 -10.06
N LYS A 120 7.77 9.79 -9.95
CA LYS A 120 8.49 10.62 -10.92
C LYS A 120 8.76 9.87 -12.24
N GLY A 121 8.22 10.32 -13.37
CA GLY A 121 8.51 9.73 -14.69
C GLY A 121 7.62 8.55 -15.08
N TYR A 122 6.43 8.41 -14.49
CA TYR A 122 5.45 7.39 -14.92
C TYR A 122 4.80 7.68 -16.28
N HIS A 123 4.77 8.95 -16.72
CA HIS A 123 4.28 9.35 -18.04
C HIS A 123 5.03 8.69 -19.20
N GLN A 124 6.36 8.57 -19.09
CA GLN A 124 7.22 8.09 -20.17
C GLN A 124 7.23 6.56 -20.29
N ALA A 125 6.89 5.83 -19.22
CA ALA A 125 7.13 4.38 -19.13
C ALA A 125 5.87 3.50 -18.99
N GLY A 126 4.73 4.00 -18.48
CA GLY A 126 3.71 3.09 -17.95
C GLY A 126 2.23 3.33 -18.28
N GLY A 127 1.84 4.37 -19.00
CA GLY A 127 0.44 4.52 -19.46
C GLY A 127 -0.06 3.28 -20.22
N ARG A 128 0.72 2.85 -21.22
CA ARG A 128 0.44 1.61 -21.99
C ARG A 128 0.55 0.35 -21.15
N ARG A 129 1.51 0.25 -20.23
CA ARG A 129 1.77 -1.00 -19.47
C ARG A 129 0.69 -1.24 -18.41
N VAL A 130 0.21 -0.19 -17.76
CA VAL A 130 -0.92 -0.29 -16.82
C VAL A 130 -2.22 -0.58 -17.55
N GLU A 131 -2.45 0.02 -18.72
CA GLU A 131 -3.57 -0.35 -19.60
C GLU A 131 -3.48 -1.81 -20.06
N LEU A 132 -2.31 -2.29 -20.47
CA LEU A 132 -2.08 -3.68 -20.88
C LEU A 132 -2.31 -4.67 -19.73
N ILE A 133 -1.83 -4.36 -18.52
CA ILE A 133 -2.03 -5.20 -17.33
C ILE A 133 -3.50 -5.20 -16.90
N ALA A 134 -4.19 -4.06 -17.00
CA ALA A 134 -5.64 -3.98 -16.78
C ALA A 134 -6.47 -4.53 -17.96
N ASN A 135 -5.85 -4.90 -19.08
CA ASN A 135 -6.48 -5.48 -20.27
C ASN A 135 -6.63 -7.01 -20.24
N GLY A 136 -6.52 -7.65 -19.07
CA GLY A 136 -7.13 -8.96 -18.86
C GLY A 136 -8.64 -8.98 -19.15
N ASN A 137 -9.27 -10.16 -19.01
CA ASN A 137 -10.63 -10.63 -19.40
C ASN A 137 -11.86 -9.70 -19.22
N SER A 138 -11.71 -8.44 -18.82
CA SER A 138 -12.78 -7.46 -18.64
C SER A 138 -12.91 -6.53 -19.85
N THR A 139 -14.13 -6.41 -20.37
CA THR A 139 -14.50 -5.47 -21.45
C THR A 139 -14.48 -4.01 -20.95
N GLY A 140 -13.78 -3.10 -21.63
CA GLY A 140 -13.81 -1.65 -21.36
C GLY A 140 -12.44 -0.97 -21.41
N LYS A 141 -12.40 0.37 -21.39
CA LYS A 141 -11.16 1.16 -21.24
C LYS A 141 -11.01 1.61 -19.79
N LEU A 142 -9.82 1.43 -19.21
CA LEU A 142 -9.49 1.94 -17.88
C LEU A 142 -9.44 3.48 -17.93
N ARG A 143 -10.20 4.15 -17.07
CA ARG A 143 -10.18 5.63 -16.96
C ARG A 143 -9.14 6.07 -15.94
N LEU A 144 -7.87 5.98 -16.31
CA LEU A 144 -6.75 6.33 -15.43
C LEU A 144 -6.17 7.70 -15.80
N GLN A 145 -6.03 8.56 -14.80
CA GLN A 145 -5.25 9.78 -14.88
C GLN A 145 -4.05 9.66 -13.93
N TRP A 146 -2.88 10.06 -14.43
CA TRP A 146 -1.68 10.18 -13.61
C TRP A 146 -1.38 11.64 -13.32
N LEU A 147 -0.97 11.92 -12.08
CA LEU A 147 -0.48 13.21 -11.64
C LEU A 147 0.77 13.00 -10.78
N MET A 148 1.87 13.68 -11.12
CA MET A 148 3.10 13.61 -10.32
C MET A 148 2.86 14.11 -8.87
N GLY A 149 2.02 15.13 -8.71
CA GLY A 149 1.67 15.69 -7.40
C GLY A 149 2.70 16.71 -6.95
N TYR A 150 3.68 16.25 -6.17
CA TYR A 150 4.66 17.11 -5.51
C TYR A 150 6.09 16.65 -5.79
N GLU A 151 6.99 17.59 -6.07
CA GLU A 151 8.42 17.33 -6.13
C GLU A 151 8.98 16.95 -4.75
N ASN A 152 8.52 17.64 -3.71
CA ASN A 152 8.81 17.33 -2.32
C ASN A 152 7.52 17.37 -1.48
N VAL A 153 6.98 16.19 -1.21
CA VAL A 153 5.71 16.01 -0.46
C VAL A 153 5.80 16.59 0.96
N SER A 154 6.98 16.68 1.55
CA SER A 154 7.15 17.28 2.89
C SER A 154 7.19 18.81 2.87
N ARG A 155 7.35 19.42 1.70
CA ARG A 155 7.42 20.87 1.50
C ARG A 155 6.68 21.25 0.21
N PRO A 156 5.35 21.04 0.15
CA PRO A 156 4.57 21.32 -1.04
C PRO A 156 4.54 22.83 -1.33
N THR A 157 4.66 23.20 -2.58
CA THR A 157 4.39 24.57 -3.04
C THR A 157 2.88 24.80 -3.14
N LYS A 158 2.44 26.05 -3.04
CA LYS A 158 1.02 26.42 -3.22
C LYS A 158 0.48 26.00 -4.60
N SER A 159 1.33 26.06 -5.63
CA SER A 159 0.95 25.68 -6.99
C SER A 159 0.69 24.17 -7.10
N GLU A 160 1.59 23.34 -6.56
CA GLU A 160 1.40 21.88 -6.53
C GLU A 160 0.14 21.49 -5.77
N GLU A 161 -0.07 22.08 -4.58
CA GLU A 161 -1.28 21.82 -3.79
C GLU A 161 -2.55 22.17 -4.55
N THR A 162 -2.56 23.36 -5.17
CA THR A 162 -3.68 23.82 -6.00
C THR A 162 -3.95 22.85 -7.16
N MET A 163 -2.90 22.36 -7.82
CA MET A 163 -3.01 21.40 -8.91
C MET A 163 -3.61 20.06 -8.46
N VAL A 164 -3.17 19.54 -7.31
CA VAL A 164 -3.67 18.29 -6.73
C VAL A 164 -5.14 18.43 -6.34
N VAL A 165 -5.51 19.51 -5.64
CA VAL A 165 -6.90 19.82 -5.26
C VAL A 165 -7.79 19.97 -6.50
N ALA A 166 -7.36 20.73 -7.51
CA ALA A 166 -8.12 20.93 -8.74
C ALA A 166 -8.31 19.61 -9.49
N THR A 167 -7.29 18.76 -9.56
CA THR A 167 -7.36 17.45 -10.21
C THR A 167 -8.35 16.54 -9.49
N LEU A 168 -8.25 16.41 -8.16
CA LEU A 168 -9.19 15.61 -7.36
C LEU A 168 -10.63 16.11 -7.51
N THR A 169 -10.84 17.42 -7.47
CA THR A 169 -12.15 18.06 -7.59
C THR A 169 -12.79 17.87 -8.97
N LYS A 170 -11.99 17.97 -10.05
CA LYS A 170 -12.45 17.80 -11.43
C LYS A 170 -12.66 16.33 -11.79
N LEU A 171 -11.69 15.48 -11.49
CA LEU A 171 -11.71 14.07 -11.84
C LEU A 171 -12.72 13.28 -11.00
N LYS A 172 -12.91 13.65 -9.72
CA LYS A 172 -13.74 12.91 -8.75
C LYS A 172 -13.47 11.38 -8.81
N PRO A 173 -12.20 10.96 -8.60
CA PRO A 173 -11.80 9.56 -8.75
C PRO A 173 -12.43 8.69 -7.67
N GLN A 174 -12.82 7.46 -8.03
CA GLN A 174 -13.29 6.47 -7.06
C GLN A 174 -12.15 5.63 -6.49
N LEU A 175 -11.08 5.43 -7.26
CA LEU A 175 -9.85 4.77 -6.80
C LEU A 175 -8.70 5.77 -6.86
N VAL A 176 -8.03 5.99 -5.73
CA VAL A 176 -6.83 6.82 -5.64
C VAL A 176 -5.65 5.96 -5.17
N LEU A 177 -4.62 5.89 -6.00
CA LEU A 177 -3.37 5.20 -5.68
C LEU A 177 -2.28 6.24 -5.41
N VAL A 178 -1.64 6.18 -4.25
CA VAL A 178 -0.67 7.19 -3.80
C VAL A 178 0.74 6.58 -3.74
N ALA A 179 1.66 7.14 -4.52
CA ALA A 179 3.03 6.66 -4.72
C ALA A 179 4.08 7.73 -4.33
N PHE A 180 3.89 8.39 -3.19
CA PHE A 180 4.82 9.39 -2.66
C PHE A 180 5.99 8.79 -1.87
N GLY A 181 5.91 7.51 -1.54
CA GLY A 181 6.88 6.85 -0.68
C GLY A 181 6.56 7.08 0.80
N ALA A 182 6.91 6.10 1.61
CA ALA A 182 6.70 6.15 3.04
C ALA A 182 7.84 6.93 3.74
N PRO A 183 7.54 7.67 4.83
CA PRO A 183 6.25 7.79 5.52
C PRO A 183 5.31 8.88 4.96
N GLN A 184 5.73 9.62 3.92
CA GLN A 184 5.02 10.81 3.43
C GLN A 184 3.67 10.46 2.80
N GLN A 185 3.56 9.32 2.12
CA GLN A 185 2.30 8.89 1.50
C GLN A 185 1.21 8.60 2.54
N GLU A 186 1.54 7.94 3.65
CA GLU A 186 0.57 7.67 4.72
C GLU A 186 0.14 8.97 5.38
N ARG A 187 1.10 9.87 5.66
CA ARG A 187 0.83 11.20 6.20
C ARG A 187 -0.10 11.99 5.29
N TRP A 188 0.24 12.07 4.00
CA TRP A 188 -0.54 12.85 3.02
C TRP A 188 -1.99 12.35 2.92
N VAL A 189 -2.20 11.03 2.89
CA VAL A 189 -3.56 10.46 2.82
C VAL A 189 -4.40 10.86 4.03
N ILE A 190 -3.83 10.81 5.23
CA ILE A 190 -4.54 11.18 6.47
C ILE A 190 -4.82 12.69 6.49
N GLU A 191 -3.83 13.53 6.18
CA GLU A 191 -3.98 14.99 6.16
C GLU A 191 -5.02 15.45 5.11
N HIS A 192 -5.13 14.75 3.97
CA HIS A 192 -6.04 15.08 2.88
C HIS A 192 -7.32 14.22 2.88
N PHE A 193 -7.60 13.48 3.96
CA PHE A 193 -8.74 12.56 4.03
C PHE A 193 -10.08 13.24 3.71
N ASN A 194 -10.29 14.45 4.24
CA ASN A 194 -11.52 15.21 3.99
C ASN A 194 -11.66 15.63 2.52
N LEU A 195 -10.56 15.98 1.85
CA LEU A 195 -10.55 16.29 0.42
C LEU A 195 -10.86 15.05 -0.41
N LEU A 196 -10.23 13.90 -0.08
CA LEU A 196 -10.47 12.62 -0.73
C LEU A 196 -11.94 12.20 -0.61
N LYS A 197 -12.52 12.35 0.58
CA LYS A 197 -13.95 12.11 0.83
C LYS A 197 -14.85 13.03 -0.02
N LYS A 198 -14.60 14.35 -0.02
CA LYS A 198 -15.35 15.32 -0.86
C LYS A 198 -15.23 15.03 -2.36
N SER A 199 -14.10 14.46 -2.79
CA SER A 199 -13.82 14.06 -4.17
C SER A 199 -14.51 12.74 -4.57
N ARG A 200 -15.31 12.13 -3.67
CA ARG A 200 -16.02 10.87 -3.89
C ARG A 200 -15.09 9.66 -4.08
N ALA A 201 -13.89 9.72 -3.49
CA ALA A 201 -13.03 8.54 -3.40
C ALA A 201 -13.74 7.43 -2.61
N LYS A 202 -13.67 6.21 -3.14
CA LYS A 202 -14.18 5.00 -2.48
C LYS A 202 -13.04 4.21 -1.85
N ILE A 203 -11.90 4.14 -2.52
CA ILE A 203 -10.69 3.45 -2.04
C ILE A 203 -9.49 4.36 -2.24
N VAL A 204 -8.69 4.49 -1.19
CA VAL A 204 -7.41 5.20 -1.22
C VAL A 204 -6.34 4.22 -0.74
N MET A 205 -5.39 3.89 -1.61
CA MET A 205 -4.33 2.95 -1.29
C MET A 205 -2.97 3.58 -1.52
N VAL A 206 -2.08 3.48 -0.53
CA VAL A 206 -0.66 3.80 -0.75
C VAL A 206 0.02 2.59 -1.40
N VAL A 207 0.84 2.82 -2.41
CA VAL A 207 1.41 1.73 -3.24
C VAL A 207 2.94 1.67 -3.22
N GLY A 208 3.58 2.64 -2.54
CA GLY A 208 5.02 2.69 -2.34
C GLY A 208 5.84 2.62 -3.64
N GLY A 209 7.15 2.38 -3.52
CA GLY A 209 8.03 2.26 -4.68
C GLY A 209 7.82 0.98 -5.49
N SER A 210 7.04 0.01 -5.02
CA SER A 210 6.80 -1.24 -5.76
C SER A 210 6.00 -0.99 -7.05
N PHE A 211 5.30 0.14 -7.12
CA PHE A 211 4.62 0.64 -8.31
C PHE A 211 5.54 0.98 -9.48
N ASP A 212 6.84 1.21 -9.24
CA ASP A 212 7.81 1.40 -10.32
C ASP A 212 7.88 0.18 -11.25
N THR A 213 7.57 -1.02 -10.76
CA THR A 213 7.49 -2.23 -11.60
C THR A 213 6.24 -2.27 -12.47
N LEU A 214 5.10 -1.74 -11.98
CA LEU A 214 3.86 -1.66 -12.75
C LEU A 214 4.01 -0.70 -13.95
N PHE A 215 4.73 0.40 -13.74
CA PHE A 215 5.04 1.39 -14.77
C PHE A 215 6.31 1.07 -15.56
N GLY A 216 6.88 -0.13 -15.38
CA GLY A 216 7.97 -0.64 -16.20
C GLY A 216 9.35 -0.02 -15.98
N LYS A 217 9.54 0.78 -14.92
CA LYS A 217 10.86 1.29 -14.54
C LYS A 217 11.76 0.22 -13.94
N LEU A 218 11.18 -0.75 -13.24
CA LEU A 218 11.87 -1.88 -12.64
C LEU A 218 11.30 -3.19 -13.16
N LYS A 219 12.15 -4.21 -13.28
CA LYS A 219 11.69 -5.56 -13.57
C LYS A 219 11.13 -6.17 -12.29
N ARG A 220 9.99 -6.83 -12.38
CA ARG A 220 9.42 -7.59 -11.26
C ARG A 220 10.23 -8.87 -11.05
N ALA A 221 10.36 -9.32 -9.80
CA ALA A 221 11.05 -10.57 -9.50
C ALA A 221 10.36 -11.77 -10.21
N PRO A 222 11.14 -12.72 -10.75
CA PRO A 222 10.65 -14.01 -11.22
C PRO A 222 9.69 -14.69 -10.22
N TRP A 223 8.73 -15.46 -10.73
CA TRP A 223 7.69 -16.08 -9.90
C TRP A 223 8.24 -16.97 -8.79
N TRP A 224 9.31 -17.73 -9.05
CA TRP A 224 9.95 -18.59 -8.06
C TRP A 224 10.61 -17.78 -6.94
N LEU A 225 11.28 -16.65 -7.25
CA LEU A 225 11.82 -15.73 -6.24
C LEU A 225 10.70 -15.09 -5.39
N ARG A 226 9.56 -14.79 -6.01
CA ARG A 226 8.38 -14.28 -5.29
C ARG A 226 7.81 -15.33 -4.33
N GLY A 227 7.76 -16.60 -4.75
CA GLY A 227 7.34 -17.73 -3.93
C GLY A 227 8.26 -17.98 -2.73
N LEU A 228 9.57 -17.78 -2.90
CA LEU A 228 10.56 -17.84 -1.82
C LEU A 228 10.58 -16.59 -0.92
N GLY A 229 9.79 -15.55 -1.23
CA GLY A 229 9.79 -14.30 -0.48
C GLY A 229 11.05 -13.44 -0.69
N LEU A 230 11.86 -13.73 -1.72
CA LEU A 230 13.13 -13.05 -2.03
C LEU A 230 12.97 -11.82 -2.94
N GLU A 231 11.74 -11.32 -3.09
CA GLU A 231 11.44 -10.14 -3.91
C GLU A 231 12.19 -8.88 -3.42
N TRP A 232 12.41 -8.76 -2.11
CA TRP A 232 13.20 -7.67 -1.53
C TRP A 232 14.69 -7.74 -1.94
N LEU A 233 15.24 -8.96 -2.05
CA LEU A 233 16.63 -9.19 -2.44
C LEU A 233 16.83 -8.89 -3.92
N TYR A 234 15.92 -9.39 -4.77
CA TYR A 234 15.92 -9.06 -6.20
C TYR A 234 15.86 -7.56 -6.45
N ARG A 235 15.09 -6.83 -5.62
CA ARG A 235 15.01 -5.38 -5.71
C ARG A 235 16.27 -4.68 -5.19
N LEU A 236 16.94 -5.22 -4.18
CA LEU A 236 18.23 -4.71 -3.71
C LEU A 236 19.30 -4.82 -4.80
N VAL A 237 19.32 -5.93 -5.55
CA VAL A 237 20.23 -6.11 -6.68
C VAL A 237 19.99 -5.07 -7.78
N GLN A 238 18.72 -4.76 -8.08
CA GLN A 238 18.36 -3.71 -9.05
C GLN A 238 18.62 -2.29 -8.53
N GLU A 239 18.52 -2.07 -7.21
CA GLU A 239 18.68 -0.77 -6.57
C GLU A 239 19.70 -0.84 -5.41
N PRO A 240 21.02 -0.98 -5.69
CA PRO A 240 22.03 -1.21 -4.65
C PRO A 240 22.08 -0.12 -3.57
N ALA A 241 21.77 1.13 -3.93
CA ALA A 241 21.66 2.26 -3.00
C ALA A 241 20.68 2.04 -1.85
N ARG A 242 19.79 1.04 -1.94
CA ARG A 242 18.82 0.68 -0.90
C ARG A 242 19.38 -0.20 0.20
N TRP A 243 20.66 -0.59 0.15
CA TRP A 243 21.29 -1.44 1.17
C TRP A 243 21.09 -0.91 2.60
N ARG A 244 21.12 0.42 2.80
CA ARG A 244 20.91 1.05 4.11
C ARG A 244 19.54 0.73 4.71
N ARG A 245 18.52 0.55 3.86
CA ARG A 245 17.16 0.16 4.29
C ARG A 245 17.12 -1.27 4.81
N GLN A 246 18.00 -2.15 4.34
CA GLN A 246 18.06 -3.55 4.77
C GLN A 246 18.53 -3.70 6.22
N LEU A 247 19.21 -2.70 6.78
CA LEU A 247 19.51 -2.64 8.21
C LEU A 247 18.24 -2.60 9.07
N ALA A 248 17.13 -2.08 8.54
CA ALA A 248 15.85 -2.15 9.20
C ALA A 248 15.30 -3.59 9.27
N LEU A 249 15.60 -4.45 8.28
CA LEU A 249 15.20 -5.86 8.32
C LEU A 249 15.92 -6.62 9.45
N LEU A 250 17.22 -6.39 9.62
CA LEU A 250 17.97 -6.99 10.74
C LEU A 250 17.41 -6.54 12.10
N LYS A 251 17.11 -5.23 12.22
CA LYS A 251 16.43 -4.70 13.42
C LYS A 251 15.06 -5.33 13.62
N PHE A 252 14.28 -5.50 12.55
CA PHE A 252 12.97 -6.13 12.61
C PHE A 252 13.05 -7.58 13.11
N ILE A 253 14.01 -8.36 12.61
CA ILE A 253 14.26 -9.74 13.07
C ILE A 253 14.59 -9.73 14.56
N GLY A 254 15.56 -8.92 15.00
CA GLY A 254 15.94 -8.83 16.41
C GLY A 254 14.79 -8.39 17.33
N LEU A 255 13.95 -7.46 16.87
CA LEU A 255 12.74 -7.06 17.59
C LEU A 255 11.73 -8.21 17.68
N THR A 256 11.52 -8.95 16.60
CA THR A 256 10.58 -10.07 16.53
C THR A 256 11.00 -11.20 17.45
N LEU A 257 12.29 -11.55 17.48
CA LEU A 257 12.82 -12.61 18.34
C LEU A 257 12.70 -12.27 19.84
N ARG A 258 12.80 -10.99 20.20
CA ARG A 258 12.69 -10.52 21.59
C ARG A 258 11.26 -10.28 22.04
N GLU A 259 10.31 -10.13 21.12
CA GLU A 259 8.94 -9.77 21.45
C GLU A 259 8.22 -10.83 22.33
N PRO A 260 8.42 -12.16 22.13
CA PRO A 260 7.88 -13.18 23.03
C PRO A 260 8.31 -13.05 24.50
N LEU A 261 9.52 -12.51 24.75
CA LEU A 261 10.10 -12.36 26.08
C LEU A 261 9.56 -11.15 26.84
N ARG A 262 8.77 -10.31 26.17
CA ARG A 262 8.30 -9.04 26.70
C ARG A 262 6.99 -9.28 27.46
N LYS A 263 7.01 -9.21 28.79
CA LYS A 263 5.82 -9.33 29.65
C LYS A 263 4.66 -8.45 29.15
#